data_AF-A0A3D5SGV7-F1
#
_entry.id   AF-A0A3D5SGV7-F1
#
_cell.length_a   1.000
_cell.length_b   1.000
_cell.length_c   1.000
_cell.angle_alpha   90.00
_cell.angle_beta   90.00
_cell.angle_gamma   90.00
#
_symmetry.space_group_name_H-M   'P 1'
#
loop_
_entity.id
_entity.type
_entity.pdbx_description
1 polymer ?
#
loop_
_entity_poly.entity_id
_entity_poly.type
_entity_poly.pdbx_seq_one_letter_code
_entity_poly.pdbx_strand_id
1 'polypeptide(L)'
;MIRHQKHYLEFIRQEGVGEHDVVADSRKSYVSYLNSVSEKLEIEIGPRTAGTYADVEHLVKTLEDRGVAKKTIGNYKSALRQYVKMVESLGLK
;
A
#
# COMPACT_ATOMS: atom_id res chain seq x y z
N MET A 1 -2.40 -1.59 11.30
CA MET A 1 -1.15 -2.36 11.16
C MET A 1 -1.08 -3.05 9.80
N ILE A 2 0.12 -3.35 9.32
CA ILE A 2 0.36 -3.97 8.01
C ILE A 2 1.00 -5.34 8.21
N ARG A 3 0.44 -6.36 7.57
CA ARG A 3 0.99 -7.71 7.54
C ARG A 3 2.12 -7.82 6.53
N HIS A 4 3.15 -8.62 6.83
CA HIS A 4 4.34 -8.79 5.97
C HIS A 4 5.17 -7.51 5.74
N GLN A 5 5.17 -6.57 6.69
CA GLN A 5 5.91 -5.30 6.56
C GLN A 5 7.39 -5.47 6.19
N LYS A 6 8.09 -6.50 6.73
CA LYS A 6 9.48 -6.78 6.38
C LYS A 6 9.65 -7.12 4.90
N HIS A 7 8.84 -8.05 4.38
CA HIS A 7 8.84 -8.41 2.95
C HIS A 7 8.47 -7.21 2.07
N TYR A 8 7.52 -6.40 2.51
CA TYR A 8 7.13 -5.20 1.77
C TYR A 8 8.28 -4.21 1.66
N LEU A 9 9.01 -3.95 2.76
CA LEU A 9 10.18 -3.08 2.78
C LEU A 9 11.32 -3.60 1.89
N GLU A 10 11.52 -4.92 1.83
CA GLU A 10 12.51 -5.55 0.97
C GLU A 10 12.10 -5.49 -0.51
N PHE A 11 10.82 -5.72 -0.80
CA PHE A 11 10.27 -5.71 -2.15
C PHE A 11 10.42 -4.33 -2.80
N ILE A 12 9.95 -3.27 -2.12
CA ILE A 12 10.06 -1.90 -2.65
C ILE A 12 11.51 -1.40 -2.71
N ARG A 13 12.44 -2.03 -1.97
CA ARG A 13 13.89 -1.76 -2.12
C ARG A 13 14.42 -2.34 -3.43
N GLN A 14 13.92 -3.51 -3.85
CA GLN A 14 14.40 -4.24 -5.03
C GLN A 14 13.76 -3.74 -6.32
N GLU A 15 12.44 -3.53 -6.30
CA GLU A 15 11.66 -3.12 -7.48
C GLU A 15 11.69 -1.60 -7.72
N GLY A 16 12.07 -0.82 -6.71
CA GLY A 16 12.01 0.64 -6.74
C GLY A 16 10.58 1.17 -6.63
N VAL A 17 10.47 2.50 -6.56
CA VAL A 17 9.21 3.22 -6.37
C VAL A 17 9.06 4.31 -7.44
N GLY A 18 9.14 3.95 -8.72
CA GLY A 18 9.13 4.92 -9.82
C GLY A 18 10.42 5.74 -9.95
N GLU A 19 10.61 6.40 -11.09
CA GLU A 19 11.91 6.94 -11.52
C GLU A 19 12.39 8.20 -10.77
N HIS A 20 11.50 8.86 -10.01
CA HIS A 20 11.77 10.16 -9.38
C HIS A 20 11.93 10.11 -7.86
N ASP A 21 11.70 8.95 -7.24
CA ASP A 21 11.61 8.81 -5.79
C ASP A 21 12.89 8.22 -5.19
N VAL A 22 13.40 8.85 -4.13
CA VAL A 22 14.54 8.30 -3.37
C VAL A 22 14.08 7.04 -2.64
N VAL A 23 14.69 5.90 -2.96
CA VAL A 23 14.31 4.56 -2.47
C VAL A 23 14.21 4.52 -0.93
N ALA A 24 15.13 5.18 -0.22
CA ALA A 24 15.17 5.13 1.24
C ALA A 24 13.99 5.88 1.91
N ASP A 25 13.65 7.08 1.45
CA ASP A 25 12.55 7.88 1.99
C ASP A 25 11.20 7.31 1.59
N SER A 26 11.13 6.74 0.40
CA SER A 26 9.92 6.11 -0.11
C SER A 26 9.50 4.89 0.68
N ARG A 27 10.47 4.11 1.21
CA ARG A 27 10.15 3.00 2.13
C ARG A 27 9.37 3.46 3.36
N LYS A 28 9.83 4.54 4.01
CA LYS A 28 9.17 5.08 5.20
C LYS A 28 7.81 5.66 4.85
N SER A 29 7.73 6.42 3.77
CA SER A 29 6.49 7.01 3.27
C SER A 29 5.45 5.95 2.91
N TYR A 30 5.83 4.92 2.15
CA TYR A 30 4.91 3.88 1.70
C TYR A 30 4.37 3.04 2.87
N VAL A 31 5.21 2.73 3.87
CA VAL A 31 4.73 2.10 5.11
C VAL A 31 3.81 3.02 5.89
N SER A 32 4.14 4.31 6.01
CA SER A 32 3.27 5.31 6.65
C SER A 32 1.91 5.43 5.97
N TYR A 33 1.88 5.40 4.64
CA TYR A 33 0.66 5.42 3.84
C TYR A 33 -0.22 4.20 4.10
N LEU A 34 0.36 2.99 4.08
CA LEU A 34 -0.39 1.77 4.38
C LEU A 34 -0.92 1.75 5.83
N ASN A 35 -0.15 2.26 6.80
CA ASN A 35 -0.63 2.41 8.18
C ASN A 35 -1.77 3.42 8.27
N SER A 36 -1.69 4.54 7.55
CA SER A 36 -2.76 5.53 7.49
C SER A 36 -4.05 4.94 6.88
N VAL A 37 -3.94 4.12 5.84
CA VAL A 37 -5.09 3.40 5.27
C VAL A 37 -5.69 2.45 6.31
N SER A 38 -4.84 1.67 6.97
CA SER A 38 -5.24 0.74 8.03
C SER A 38 -6.02 1.43 9.15
N GLU A 39 -5.52 2.58 9.63
CA GLU A 39 -6.17 3.37 10.68
C GLU A 39 -7.49 3.98 10.18
N LYS A 40 -7.48 4.59 8.99
CA LYS A 40 -8.66 5.26 8.42
C LYS A 40 -9.80 4.32 8.12
N LEU A 41 -9.52 3.05 7.83
CA LEU A 41 -10.52 2.03 7.50
C LEU A 41 -10.76 1.03 8.63
N GLU A 42 -9.97 1.10 9.71
CA GLU A 42 -10.03 0.18 10.85
C GLU A 42 -9.84 -1.29 10.45
N ILE A 43 -8.92 -1.53 9.50
CA ILE A 43 -8.58 -2.87 8.99
C ILE A 43 -7.09 -3.14 9.11
N GLU A 44 -6.69 -4.40 9.18
CA GLU A 44 -5.31 -4.79 8.89
C GLU A 44 -5.08 -4.82 7.38
N ILE A 45 -3.98 -4.25 6.89
CA ILE A 45 -3.56 -4.43 5.48
C ILE A 45 -2.83 -5.77 5.35
N GLY A 46 -3.43 -6.69 4.60
CA GLY A 46 -2.91 -8.04 4.39
C GLY A 46 -3.38 -8.64 3.07
N PRO A 47 -2.92 -9.85 2.71
CA PRO A 47 -3.34 -10.52 1.47
C PRO A 47 -4.86 -10.70 1.33
N ARG A 48 -5.59 -10.75 2.45
CA ARG A 48 -7.06 -10.88 2.46
C ARG A 48 -7.82 -9.56 2.29
N THR A 49 -7.17 -8.42 2.50
CA THR A 49 -7.81 -7.09 2.48
C THR A 49 -7.25 -6.18 1.38
N ALA A 50 -6.05 -6.47 0.89
CA ALA A 50 -5.35 -5.75 -0.17
C ALA A 50 -4.50 -6.73 -1.01
N GLY A 51 -5.05 -7.90 -1.36
CA GLY A 51 -4.32 -8.93 -2.10
C GLY A 51 -4.40 -8.76 -3.61
N THR A 52 -5.37 -8.00 -4.10
CA THR A 52 -5.61 -7.81 -5.54
C THR A 52 -5.78 -6.33 -5.88
N TYR A 53 -5.62 -5.97 -7.16
CA TYR A 53 -5.92 -4.62 -7.62
C TYR A 53 -7.39 -4.24 -7.42
N ALA A 54 -8.32 -5.19 -7.48
CA ALA A 54 -9.73 -4.95 -7.21
C ALA A 54 -9.95 -4.51 -5.76
N ASP A 55 -9.27 -5.15 -4.80
CA ASP A 55 -9.30 -4.74 -3.39
C ASP A 55 -8.78 -3.30 -3.24
N VAL A 56 -7.69 -2.96 -3.93
CA VAL A 56 -7.14 -1.59 -3.90
C VAL A 56 -8.17 -0.56 -4.36
N GLU A 57 -8.85 -0.81 -5.48
CA GLU A 57 -9.88 0.11 -5.98
C GLU A 57 -11.05 0.24 -4.98
N HIS A 58 -11.45 -0.86 -4.34
CA HIS A 58 -12.48 -0.84 -3.30
C HIS A 58 -12.07 -0.03 -2.06
N LEU A 59 -10.83 -0.22 -1.57
CA LEU A 59 -10.28 0.53 -0.45
C LEU A 59 -10.15 2.02 -0.78
N VAL A 60 -9.65 2.35 -1.97
CA VAL A 60 -9.51 3.73 -2.45
C VAL A 60 -10.86 4.41 -2.52
N LYS A 61 -11.87 3.76 -3.11
CA LYS A 61 -13.23 4.30 -3.17
C LYS A 61 -13.78 4.55 -1.78
N THR A 62 -13.61 3.61 -0.85
CA THR A 62 -14.05 3.77 0.55
C THR A 62 -13.39 4.98 1.22
N LEU A 63 -12.10 5.23 0.95
CA LEU A 63 -11.39 6.39 1.47
C LEU A 63 -11.86 7.70 0.84
N GLU A 64 -12.17 7.69 -0.47
CA GLU A 64 -12.77 8.84 -1.17
C GLU A 64 -14.15 9.18 -0.58
N ASP A 65 -14.98 8.16 -0.35
CA ASP A 65 -16.30 8.31 0.28
C ASP A 65 -16.19 8.84 1.73
N ARG A 66 -15.08 8.55 2.43
CA ARG A 66 -14.72 9.13 3.73
C ARG A 66 -14.10 10.54 3.65
N GLY A 67 -14.04 11.14 2.46
CA GLY A 67 -13.57 12.52 2.26
C GLY A 67 -12.05 12.70 2.24
N VAL A 68 -11.27 11.63 2.02
CA VAL A 68 -9.81 11.76 1.90
C VAL A 68 -9.45 12.51 0.62
N ALA A 69 -8.54 13.49 0.73
CA ALA A 69 -8.13 14.32 -0.40
C ALA A 69 -7.50 13.49 -1.54
N LYS A 70 -7.82 13.85 -2.79
CA LYS A 70 -7.34 13.16 -4.02
C LYS A 70 -5.83 12.97 -4.08
N LYS A 71 -5.05 13.96 -3.66
CA LYS A 71 -3.58 13.86 -3.61
C LYS A 71 -3.13 12.74 -2.66
N THR A 72 -3.76 12.66 -1.49
CA THR A 72 -3.48 11.62 -0.49
C THR A 72 -3.91 10.24 -0.99
N ILE A 73 -5.06 10.16 -1.66
CA ILE A 73 -5.53 8.93 -2.33
C ILE A 73 -4.50 8.41 -3.33
N GLY A 74 -3.91 9.27 -4.15
CA GLY A 74 -2.87 8.88 -5.10
C GLY A 74 -1.70 8.15 -4.43
N ASN A 75 -1.21 8.70 -3.31
CA ASN A 75 -0.13 8.09 -2.53
C ASN A 75 -0.54 6.76 -1.90
N TYR A 76 -1.74 6.68 -1.33
CA TYR A 76 -2.28 5.46 -0.74
C TYR A 76 -2.44 4.36 -1.78
N LYS A 77 -2.99 4.70 -2.94
CA LYS A 77 -3.17 3.80 -4.08
C LYS A 77 -1.83 3.25 -4.59
N SER A 78 -0.82 4.10 -4.73
CA SER A 78 0.52 3.66 -5.14
C SER A 78 1.14 2.67 -4.14
N ALA A 79 1.03 2.95 -2.84
CA ALA A 79 1.53 2.04 -1.81
C ALA A 79 0.78 0.71 -1.79
N LEU A 80 -0.56 0.73 -1.88
CA LEU A 80 -1.38 -0.48 -1.93
C LEU A 80 -1.07 -1.33 -3.16
N ARG A 81 -0.81 -0.72 -4.33
CA ARG A 81 -0.43 -1.46 -5.54
C ARG A 81 0.94 -2.13 -5.40
N GLN A 82 1.91 -1.48 -4.77
CA GLN A 82 3.18 -2.14 -4.48
C GLN A 82 3.00 -3.30 -3.50
N TYR A 83 2.05 -3.19 -2.57
CA TYR A 83 1.73 -4.28 -1.66
C TYR A 83 1.16 -5.49 -2.42
N VAL A 84 0.19 -5.27 -3.32
CA VAL A 84 -0.37 -6.32 -4.19
C VAL A 84 0.73 -7.01 -5.00
N LYS A 85 1.62 -6.25 -5.64
CA LYS A 85 2.74 -6.83 -6.41
C LYS A 85 3.65 -7.69 -5.54
N MET A 86 3.93 -7.25 -4.30
CA MET A 86 4.70 -8.05 -3.35
C MET A 86 3.95 -9.36 -3.00
N VAL A 87 2.65 -9.30 -2.74
CA VAL A 87 1.82 -10.47 -2.45
C VAL A 87 1.87 -11.47 -3.60
N GLU A 88 1.68 -10.99 -4.84
CA GLU A 88 1.74 -11.79 -6.07
C GLU A 88 3.13 -12.41 -6.28
N SER A 89 4.19 -11.60 -6.18
CA SER A 89 5.58 -12.03 -6.41
C SER A 89 6.05 -13.10 -5.41
N LEU A 90 5.63 -12.98 -4.14
CA LEU A 90 6.01 -13.89 -3.07
C LEU A 90 5.02 -15.04 -2.85
N GLY A 91 3.92 -15.10 -3.61
CA GLY A 91 2.89 -16.14 -3.46
C GLY A 91 2.21 -16.14 -2.09
N LEU A 92 2.11 -14.98 -1.44
CA LEU A 92 1.49 -14.84 -0.13
C LEU A 92 -0.04 -14.92 -0.30
N LYS A 93 -0.73 -15.77 0.47
CA LYS A 93 -2.19 -15.95 0.44
C LYS A 93 -2.81 -15.62 1.79
#